data_AF-A0A5C7AJQ0-F1
#
_entry.id   AF-A0A5C7AJQ0-F1
#
_cell.length_a   1.000
_cell.length_b   1.000
_cell.length_c   1.000
_cell.angle_alpha   90.00
_cell.angle_beta   90.00
_cell.angle_gamma   90.00
#
_symmetry.space_group_name_H-M   'P 1'
#
loop_
_entity.id
_entity.type
_entity.pdbx_description
1 polymer ?
#
loop_
_entity_poly.entity_id
_entity_poly.type
_entity_poly.pdbx_seq_one_letter_code
_entity_poly.pdbx_strand_id
1 'polypeptide(L)'
;MTGTVYKSTGSWYTVKTELGVVYDCRIKGKFRLQGIKSTNPIAVGDVVDFDVETLDNVTTGVIHTIHDRENYIVRKSVNLSKQTHIIASNIDQVFLLITINNPPTLTSFIDRFLVTTQAYGIKTILVFNKMDSYDEDNTMEVKYLASVYRKIGYECMEVSALTGLHIDHLKHTMKGKTSMFAGHSGVGKSTLVNAIEPSLDLKTKEISMQHMQGQHTTTFAEMFDLSFDAKIIDTPGIKGFGVVDMDKEEIGDYFPEFFALKQDCKFNNCLHVEEPQCAVKEALDKDEISFSRYRSYLQILEGDDEHYRTEEWMK
;
A
#
# COMPACT_ATOMS: atom_id res chain seq x y z
N MET A 1 2.50 -12.85 -27.20
CA MET A 1 2.35 -13.65 -25.95
C MET A 1 1.78 -12.74 -24.88
N THR A 2 1.10 -13.29 -23.87
CA THR A 2 0.55 -12.52 -22.75
C THR A 2 1.26 -12.95 -21.46
N GLY A 3 1.50 -11.99 -20.57
CA GLY A 3 2.11 -12.25 -19.28
C GLY A 3 1.96 -11.10 -18.30
N THR A 4 2.36 -11.36 -17.06
CA THR A 4 2.33 -10.39 -15.97
C THR A 4 3.71 -9.78 -15.76
N VAL A 5 3.78 -8.48 -15.51
CA VAL A 5 5.01 -7.77 -15.21
C VAL A 5 5.43 -8.05 -13.76
N TYR A 6 6.56 -8.73 -13.58
CA TYR A 6 7.13 -9.07 -12.28
C TYR A 6 8.12 -8.03 -11.77
N LYS A 7 8.80 -7.31 -12.66
CA LYS A 7 9.79 -6.30 -12.27
C LYS A 7 9.77 -5.12 -13.24
N SER A 8 9.88 -3.91 -12.72
CA SER A 8 9.89 -2.68 -13.53
C SER A 8 11.10 -1.81 -13.18
N THR A 9 12.08 -1.72 -14.09
CA THR A 9 13.29 -0.89 -13.93
C THR A 9 13.21 0.46 -14.66
N GLY A 10 12.05 0.76 -15.26
CA GLY A 10 11.79 1.97 -16.06
C GLY A 10 12.28 1.92 -17.51
N SER A 11 13.14 0.95 -17.85
CA SER A 11 13.58 0.71 -19.23
C SER A 11 13.40 -0.75 -19.65
N TRP A 12 13.60 -1.66 -18.71
CA TRP A 12 13.38 -3.10 -18.86
C TRP A 12 12.34 -3.60 -17.87
N TYR A 13 11.58 -4.58 -18.32
CA TYR A 13 10.46 -5.17 -17.60
C TYR A 13 10.59 -6.68 -17.66
N THR A 14 10.64 -7.34 -16.50
CA THR A 14 10.64 -8.80 -16.46
C THR A 14 9.19 -9.26 -16.50
N VAL A 15 8.80 -9.99 -17.55
CA VAL A 15 7.43 -10.46 -17.79
C VAL A 15 7.39 -11.97 -17.67
N LYS A 16 6.48 -12.49 -16.84
CA LYS A 16 6.25 -13.93 -16.67
C LYS A 16 4.95 -14.32 -17.37
N THR A 17 5.03 -15.30 -18.26
CA THR A 17 3.86 -15.89 -18.93
C THR A 17 3.11 -16.84 -17.99
N GLU A 18 1.87 -17.18 -18.32
CA GLU A 18 1.07 -18.17 -17.57
C GLU A 18 1.75 -19.54 -17.47
N LEU A 19 2.55 -19.91 -18.48
CA LEU A 19 3.33 -21.15 -18.51
C LEU A 19 4.59 -21.10 -17.62
N GLY A 20 4.85 -19.97 -16.96
CA GLY A 20 5.99 -19.78 -16.07
C GLY A 20 7.28 -19.34 -16.75
N VAL A 21 7.29 -19.18 -18.07
CA VAL A 21 8.45 -18.68 -18.81
C VAL A 21 8.61 -17.18 -18.58
N VAL A 22 9.84 -16.76 -18.28
CA VAL A 22 10.19 -15.37 -17.99
C VAL A 22 10.95 -14.77 -19.17
N TYR A 23 10.57 -13.55 -19.56
CA TYR A 23 11.23 -12.77 -20.61
C TYR A 23 11.61 -11.39 -20.09
N ASP A 24 12.79 -10.91 -20.46
CA ASP A 24 13.13 -9.51 -20.32
C ASP A 24 12.61 -8.73 -21.52
N CYS A 25 11.73 -7.77 -21.21
CA CYS A 25 10.95 -7.03 -22.18
C CYS A 25 11.27 -5.54 -22.14
N ARG A 26 11.08 -4.87 -23.28
CA ARG A 26 11.14 -3.41 -23.44
C ARG A 26 9.86 -2.89 -24.08
N ILE A 27 9.57 -1.60 -23.88
CA ILE A 27 8.41 -0.96 -24.51
C ILE A 27 8.77 -0.50 -25.94
N LYS A 28 7.85 -0.70 -26.88
CA LYS A 28 7.93 -0.12 -28.22
C LYS A 28 7.85 1.41 -28.15
N GLY A 29 8.82 2.12 -28.72
CA GLY A 29 9.00 3.58 -28.54
C GLY A 29 7.79 4.49 -28.80
N LYS A 30 6.73 4.01 -29.48
CA LYS A 30 5.47 4.75 -29.68
C LYS A 30 4.68 5.03 -28.40
N PHE A 31 4.81 4.20 -27.35
CA PHE A 31 4.09 4.42 -26.07
C PHE A 31 4.53 5.69 -25.32
N ARG A 32 5.76 6.16 -25.52
CA ARG A 32 6.24 7.43 -24.92
C ARG A 32 5.59 8.68 -25.53
N LEU A 33 4.99 8.56 -26.72
CA LEU A 33 4.45 9.69 -27.49
C LEU A 33 2.92 9.86 -27.32
N GLN A 34 2.21 8.86 -26.77
CA GLN A 34 0.74 8.87 -26.66
C GLN A 34 0.20 9.64 -25.43
N GLY A 35 0.96 10.61 -24.89
CA GLY A 35 0.42 11.54 -23.89
C GLY A 35 0.23 10.99 -22.48
N ILE A 36 0.81 9.82 -22.15
CA ILE A 36 0.86 9.34 -20.77
C ILE A 36 1.79 10.28 -19.99
N LYS A 37 1.23 11.11 -19.10
CA LYS A 37 1.97 12.07 -18.25
C LYS A 37 2.88 11.41 -17.21
N SER A 38 2.91 10.07 -17.15
CA SER A 38 3.74 9.29 -16.23
C SER A 38 5.04 8.85 -16.90
N THR A 39 6.17 9.01 -16.22
CA THR A 39 7.51 8.72 -16.75
C THR A 39 7.79 7.22 -16.93
N ASN A 40 6.95 6.36 -16.34
CA ASN A 40 6.97 4.92 -16.52
C ASN A 40 5.51 4.40 -16.64
N PRO A 41 5.04 4.03 -17.85
CA PRO A 41 3.65 3.62 -18.05
C PRO A 41 3.35 2.23 -17.51
N ILE A 42 4.38 1.39 -17.27
CA ILE A 42 4.24 -0.01 -16.85
C ILE A 42 4.67 -0.18 -15.40
N ALA A 43 3.76 -0.75 -14.62
CA ALA A 43 3.92 -1.08 -13.21
C ALA A 43 4.01 -2.60 -13.01
N VAL A 44 4.50 -3.01 -11.84
CA VAL A 44 4.48 -4.42 -11.43
C VAL A 44 3.04 -4.86 -11.22
N GLY A 45 2.68 -6.04 -11.72
CA GLY A 45 1.31 -6.55 -11.72
C GLY A 45 0.51 -6.26 -12.99
N ASP A 46 1.02 -5.40 -13.90
CA ASP A 46 0.36 -5.17 -15.19
C ASP A 46 0.34 -6.45 -16.03
N VAL A 47 -0.80 -6.69 -16.68
CA VAL A 47 -0.92 -7.71 -17.72
C VAL A 47 -0.58 -7.06 -19.06
N VAL A 48 0.32 -7.67 -19.81
CA VAL A 48 0.84 -7.11 -21.06
C VAL A 48 0.89 -8.14 -22.18
N ASP A 49 0.68 -7.67 -23.41
CA ASP A 49 1.00 -8.44 -24.60
C ASP A 49 2.35 -7.98 -25.20
N PHE A 50 3.17 -8.95 -25.56
CA PHE A 50 4.49 -8.73 -26.11
C PHE A 50 4.85 -9.73 -27.22
N ASP A 51 5.67 -9.27 -28.15
CA ASP A 51 6.28 -10.10 -29.19
C ASP A 51 7.69 -10.50 -28.77
N VAL A 52 8.09 -11.73 -29.07
CA VAL A 52 9.44 -12.21 -28.78
C VAL A 52 10.35 -11.95 -29.98
N GLU A 53 11.48 -11.30 -29.75
CA GLU A 53 12.52 -11.04 -30.75
C GLU A 53 13.82 -11.69 -30.28
N THR A 54 14.49 -12.41 -31.19
CA THR A 54 15.84 -12.93 -30.96
C THR A 54 16.84 -12.11 -31.76
N LEU A 55 17.72 -11.40 -31.06
CA LEU A 55 18.81 -10.61 -31.63
C LEU A 55 20.12 -11.09 -31.00
N ASP A 56 21.12 -11.40 -31.82
CA ASP A 56 22.46 -11.81 -31.37
C ASP A 56 22.45 -12.98 -30.36
N ASN A 57 21.58 -13.98 -30.58
CA ASN A 57 21.33 -15.12 -29.67
C ASN A 57 20.73 -14.75 -28.29
N VAL A 58 20.27 -13.51 -28.12
CA VAL A 58 19.53 -13.07 -26.93
C VAL A 58 18.05 -12.94 -27.28
N THR A 59 17.21 -13.67 -26.55
CA THR A 59 15.75 -13.63 -26.70
C THR A 59 15.17 -12.59 -25.75
N THR A 60 14.52 -11.56 -26.30
CA THR A 60 13.89 -10.46 -25.55
C THR A 60 12.45 -10.26 -25.99
N GLY A 61 11.64 -9.58 -25.18
CA GLY A 61 10.27 -9.22 -25.53
C GLY A 61 10.11 -7.74 -25.89
N VAL A 62 9.17 -7.43 -26.79
CA VAL A 62 8.73 -6.07 -27.09
C VAL A 62 7.26 -5.93 -26.74
N ILE A 63 6.98 -5.20 -25.65
CA ILE A 63 5.63 -4.92 -25.18
C ILE A 63 4.95 -3.96 -26.15
N HIS A 64 3.76 -4.33 -26.61
CA HIS A 64 2.94 -3.55 -27.52
C HIS A 64 1.53 -3.26 -27.00
N THR A 65 1.06 -3.96 -25.96
CA THR A 65 -0.23 -3.70 -25.32
C THR A 65 -0.10 -3.80 -23.80
N ILE A 66 -0.74 -2.89 -23.09
CA ILE A 66 -0.96 -2.94 -21.63
C ILE A 66 -2.47 -3.09 -21.47
N HIS A 67 -2.91 -4.14 -20.75
CA HIS A 67 -4.33 -4.36 -20.50
C HIS A 67 -4.86 -3.42 -19.40
N ASP A 68 -6.18 -3.28 -19.33
CA ASP A 68 -6.82 -2.46 -18.31
C ASP A 68 -6.52 -2.99 -16.91
N ARG A 69 -6.32 -2.07 -15.97
CA ARG A 69 -6.02 -2.38 -14.57
C ARG A 69 -7.32 -2.47 -13.77
N GLU A 70 -7.44 -3.48 -12.94
CA GLU A 70 -8.56 -3.56 -11.98
C GLU A 70 -8.39 -2.53 -10.85
N ASN A 71 -7.16 -2.36 -10.38
CA ASN A 71 -6.77 -1.37 -9.39
C ASN A 71 -5.28 -1.04 -9.51
N TYR A 72 -4.84 -0.01 -8.78
CA TYR A 72 -3.43 0.37 -8.75
C TYR A 72 -3.06 1.21 -7.54
N ILE A 73 -1.77 1.22 -7.24
CA ILE A 73 -1.17 2.03 -6.19
C ILE A 73 -0.17 2.99 -6.80
N VAL A 74 -0.25 4.24 -6.35
CA VAL A 74 0.54 5.35 -6.85
C VAL A 74 1.41 5.97 -5.78
N ARG A 75 2.57 6.46 -6.23
CA ARG A 75 3.48 7.30 -5.45
C ARG A 75 3.51 8.70 -6.02
N LYS A 76 3.47 9.71 -5.14
CA LYS A 76 3.88 11.07 -5.51
C LYS A 76 5.41 11.16 -5.45
N SER A 77 6.03 11.61 -6.54
CA SER A 77 7.48 11.87 -6.54
C SER A 77 7.83 12.99 -5.55
N VAL A 78 8.94 12.83 -4.82
CA VAL A 78 9.47 13.84 -3.88
C VAL A 78 10.12 15.04 -4.58
N ASN A 79 10.37 14.94 -5.89
CA ASN A 79 10.97 16.00 -6.69
C ASN A 79 9.88 16.91 -7.30
N LEU A 80 10.24 18.18 -7.56
CA LEU A 80 9.41 19.31 -8.02
C LEU A 80 8.43 19.04 -9.19
N SER A 81 8.55 17.93 -9.90
CA SER A 81 7.54 17.46 -10.82
C SER A 81 6.45 16.74 -10.03
N LYS A 82 5.24 17.30 -9.91
CA LYS A 82 4.01 16.67 -9.38
C LYS A 82 3.58 15.42 -10.19
N GLN A 83 4.50 14.53 -10.52
CA GLN A 83 4.28 13.35 -11.33
C GLN A 83 3.96 12.18 -10.41
N THR A 84 2.81 11.60 -10.68
CA THR A 84 2.30 10.41 -10.02
C THR A 84 2.83 9.18 -10.78
N HIS A 85 3.50 8.28 -10.06
CA HIS A 85 4.05 7.05 -10.62
C HIS A 85 3.26 5.86 -10.09
N ILE A 86 2.76 5.02 -10.98
CA ILE A 86 2.10 3.77 -10.59
C ILE A 86 3.19 2.77 -10.22
N ILE A 87 3.13 2.25 -9.00
CA ILE A 87 4.15 1.36 -8.44
C ILE A 87 3.75 -0.09 -8.68
N ALA A 88 2.48 -0.38 -8.44
CA ALA A 88 1.90 -1.71 -8.52
C ALA A 88 0.44 -1.63 -8.97
N SER A 89 -0.04 -2.68 -9.63
CA SER A 89 -1.40 -2.81 -10.15
C SER A 89 -1.92 -4.23 -9.96
N ASN A 90 -3.24 -4.40 -10.11
CA ASN A 90 -3.92 -5.70 -10.00
C ASN A 90 -3.59 -6.42 -8.68
N ILE A 91 -3.77 -5.67 -7.58
CA ILE A 91 -3.48 -6.09 -6.21
C ILE A 91 -4.78 -6.57 -5.57
N ASP A 92 -4.84 -7.82 -5.14
CA ASP A 92 -6.03 -8.35 -4.46
C ASP A 92 -6.18 -7.80 -3.04
N GLN A 93 -5.05 -7.64 -2.34
CA GLN A 93 -5.06 -7.17 -0.97
C GLN A 93 -3.73 -6.53 -0.54
N VAL A 94 -3.83 -5.66 0.45
CA VAL A 94 -2.69 -5.00 1.08
C VAL A 94 -2.68 -5.30 2.57
N PHE A 95 -1.51 -5.66 3.08
CA PHE A 95 -1.28 -5.79 4.51
C PHE A 95 -0.57 -4.54 5.02
N LEU A 96 -1.27 -3.74 5.82
CA LEU A 96 -0.69 -2.57 6.47
C LEU A 96 -0.08 -3.00 7.80
N LEU A 97 1.25 -3.04 7.88
CA LEU A 97 1.95 -3.34 9.11
C LEU A 97 1.91 -2.12 10.04
N ILE A 98 1.43 -2.37 11.26
CA ILE A 98 1.26 -1.41 12.34
C ILE A 98 2.07 -1.90 13.53
N THR A 99 2.78 -0.98 14.17
CA THR A 99 3.43 -1.19 15.46
C THR A 99 3.09 0.00 16.35
N ILE A 100 2.78 -0.25 17.63
CA ILE A 100 2.49 0.84 18.60
C ILE A 100 3.76 1.45 19.20
N ASN A 101 4.88 0.72 19.14
CA ASN A 101 6.20 1.22 19.50
C ASN A 101 7.28 0.78 18.49
N ASN A 102 8.38 1.53 18.43
CA ASN A 102 9.61 1.19 17.70
C ASN A 102 9.45 0.69 16.24
N PRO A 103 8.99 1.52 15.29
CA PRO A 103 8.44 2.87 15.47
C PRO A 103 6.92 2.84 15.71
N PRO A 104 6.35 3.84 16.40
CA PRO A 104 4.90 3.97 16.50
C PRO A 104 4.28 4.29 15.12
N THR A 105 3.14 3.68 14.81
CA THR A 105 2.32 3.98 13.63
C THR A 105 1.10 4.76 14.08
N LEU A 106 1.02 6.03 13.67
CA LEU A 106 -0.05 6.93 14.10
C LEU A 106 -1.38 6.62 13.38
N THR A 107 -2.51 6.85 14.06
CA THR A 107 -3.84 6.68 13.46
C THR A 107 -4.02 7.52 12.20
N SER A 108 -3.47 8.73 12.16
CA SER A 108 -3.52 9.59 10.98
C SER A 108 -2.88 8.94 9.74
N PHE A 109 -1.79 8.18 9.91
CA PHE A 109 -1.18 7.42 8.82
C PHE A 109 -2.03 6.21 8.43
N ILE A 110 -2.55 5.46 9.41
CA ILE A 110 -3.42 4.30 9.16
C ILE A 110 -4.65 4.74 8.38
N ASP A 111 -5.35 5.75 8.88
CA ASP A 111 -6.60 6.24 8.30
C ASP A 111 -6.38 6.78 6.89
N ARG A 112 -5.30 7.54 6.68
CA ARG A 112 -4.88 8.01 5.37
C ARG A 112 -4.63 6.88 4.39
N PHE A 113 -3.96 5.83 4.86
CA PHE A 113 -3.69 4.65 4.05
C PHE A 113 -4.98 3.92 3.67
N LEU A 114 -5.89 3.73 4.63
CA LEU A 114 -7.18 3.08 4.43
C LEU A 114 -8.06 3.84 3.43
N VAL A 115 -8.14 5.17 3.53
CA VAL A 115 -8.86 6.00 2.56
C VAL A 115 -8.28 5.82 1.16
N THR A 116 -6.94 5.80 1.06
CA THR A 116 -6.25 5.62 -0.22
C THR A 116 -6.55 4.26 -0.83
N THR A 117 -6.44 3.18 -0.09
CA THR A 117 -6.73 1.84 -0.62
C THR A 117 -8.20 1.63 -0.91
N GLN A 118 -9.10 2.22 -0.13
CA GLN A 118 -10.54 2.20 -0.40
C GLN A 118 -10.87 2.91 -1.71
N ALA A 119 -10.29 4.09 -1.97
CA ALA A 119 -10.47 4.82 -3.22
C ALA A 119 -9.97 4.05 -4.45
N TYR A 120 -8.91 3.25 -4.29
CA TYR A 120 -8.39 2.38 -5.34
C TYR A 120 -9.07 1.01 -5.40
N GLY A 121 -10.07 0.72 -4.57
CA GLY A 121 -10.78 -0.56 -4.57
C GLY A 121 -9.91 -1.74 -4.11
N ILE A 122 -8.94 -1.50 -3.23
CA ILE A 122 -7.98 -2.50 -2.75
C ILE A 122 -8.31 -2.91 -1.31
N LYS A 123 -8.60 -4.19 -1.08
CA LYS A 123 -8.86 -4.70 0.27
C LYS A 123 -7.63 -4.50 1.16
N THR A 124 -7.81 -3.85 2.31
CA THR A 124 -6.72 -3.66 3.28
C THR A 124 -6.95 -4.46 4.55
N ILE A 125 -5.91 -5.15 5.00
CA ILE A 125 -5.86 -5.92 6.23
C ILE A 125 -4.83 -5.26 7.15
N LEU A 126 -5.24 -4.94 8.38
CA LEU A 126 -4.37 -4.32 9.38
C LEU A 126 -3.59 -5.42 10.10
N VAL A 127 -2.27 -5.31 10.13
CA VAL A 127 -1.37 -6.31 10.72
C VAL A 127 -0.57 -5.66 11.85
N PHE A 128 -0.98 -5.92 13.09
CA PHE A 128 -0.29 -5.48 14.29
C PHE A 128 0.90 -6.42 14.54
N ASN A 129 2.10 -5.97 14.20
CA ASN A 129 3.32 -6.77 14.27
C ASN A 129 4.05 -6.56 15.62
N LYS A 130 5.07 -7.38 15.86
CA LYS A 130 5.97 -7.32 17.03
C LYS A 130 5.27 -7.59 18.37
N MET A 131 4.22 -8.41 18.35
CA MET A 131 3.49 -8.82 19.56
C MET A 131 4.38 -9.48 20.63
N ASP A 132 5.55 -9.98 20.24
CA ASP A 132 6.59 -10.51 21.14
C ASP A 132 7.30 -9.45 21.99
N SER A 133 7.21 -8.17 21.62
CA SER A 133 7.94 -7.07 22.25
C SER A 133 7.09 -6.20 23.18
N TYR A 134 5.80 -6.50 23.31
CA TYR A 134 4.85 -5.70 24.08
C TYR A 134 4.67 -6.26 25.50
N ASP A 135 4.65 -5.37 26.48
CA ASP A 135 4.16 -5.66 27.82
C ASP A 135 2.61 -5.67 27.83
N GLU A 136 2.02 -5.86 29.02
CA GLU A 136 0.58 -5.96 29.19
C GLU A 136 -0.15 -4.67 28.77
N ASP A 137 0.40 -3.51 29.13
CA ASP A 137 -0.17 -2.19 28.81
C ASP A 137 -0.17 -1.94 27.29
N ASN A 138 0.98 -2.16 26.64
CA ASN A 138 1.11 -2.06 25.19
C ASN A 138 0.19 -3.07 24.47
N THR A 139 0.07 -4.29 25.00
CA THR A 139 -0.83 -5.30 24.43
C THR A 139 -2.30 -4.87 24.52
N MET A 140 -2.71 -4.22 25.61
CA MET A 140 -4.05 -3.65 25.74
C MET A 140 -4.28 -2.51 24.75
N GLU A 141 -3.28 -1.65 24.51
CA GLU A 141 -3.35 -0.58 23.52
C GLU A 141 -3.53 -1.13 22.09
N VAL A 142 -2.78 -2.16 21.71
CA VAL A 142 -2.97 -2.87 20.42
C VAL A 142 -4.40 -3.38 20.28
N LYS A 143 -4.92 -4.05 21.31
CA LYS A 143 -6.28 -4.61 21.30
C LYS A 143 -7.34 -3.52 21.20
N TYR A 144 -7.17 -2.41 21.91
CA TYR A 144 -8.05 -1.27 21.83
C TYR A 144 -8.05 -0.69 20.41
N LEU A 145 -6.88 -0.42 19.84
CA LEU A 145 -6.75 0.12 18.49
C LEU A 145 -7.35 -0.81 17.44
N ALA A 146 -7.05 -2.12 17.52
CA ALA A 146 -7.66 -3.13 16.66
C ALA A 146 -9.19 -3.18 16.80
N SER A 147 -9.73 -2.98 18.01
CA SER A 147 -11.19 -2.97 18.22
C SER A 147 -11.88 -1.81 17.51
N VAL A 148 -11.25 -0.62 17.46
CA VAL A 148 -11.76 0.55 16.74
C VAL A 148 -11.94 0.24 15.26
N TYR A 149 -10.92 -0.34 14.63
CA TYR A 149 -10.95 -0.68 13.20
C TYR A 149 -11.85 -1.89 12.89
N ARG A 150 -11.89 -2.91 13.76
CA ARG A 150 -12.80 -4.05 13.62
C ARG A 150 -14.27 -3.62 13.66
N LYS A 151 -14.64 -2.66 14.54
CA LYS A 151 -16.01 -2.14 14.67
C LYS A 151 -16.53 -1.53 13.36
N ILE A 152 -15.65 -0.94 12.56
CA ILE A 152 -15.98 -0.31 11.27
C ILE A 152 -15.72 -1.25 10.06
N GLY A 153 -15.49 -2.55 10.31
CA GLY A 153 -15.45 -3.59 9.28
C GLY A 153 -14.06 -3.99 8.76
N TYR A 154 -12.97 -3.46 9.31
CA TYR A 154 -11.63 -3.87 8.88
C TYR A 154 -11.17 -5.16 9.56
N GLU A 155 -10.51 -6.01 8.76
CA GLU A 155 -9.84 -7.21 9.25
C GLU A 155 -8.52 -6.81 9.94
N CYS A 156 -8.34 -7.26 11.19
CA CYS A 156 -7.16 -6.96 12.00
C CYS A 156 -6.51 -8.24 12.52
N MET A 157 -5.23 -8.43 12.23
CA MET A 157 -4.43 -9.57 12.68
C MET A 157 -3.31 -9.13 13.61
N GLU A 158 -3.05 -9.93 14.63
CA GLU A 158 -1.93 -9.75 15.55
C GLU A 158 -0.86 -10.79 15.20
N VAL A 159 0.37 -10.36 14.91
CA VAL A 159 1.45 -11.25 14.45
C VAL A 159 2.77 -10.93 15.15
N SER A 160 3.66 -11.91 15.17
CA SER A 160 5.07 -11.70 15.48
C SER A 160 5.91 -12.40 14.42
N ALA A 161 6.58 -11.60 13.59
CA ALA A 161 7.52 -12.12 12.61
C ALA A 161 8.70 -12.85 13.28
N LEU A 162 9.04 -12.51 14.53
CA LEU A 162 10.16 -13.11 15.26
C LEU A 162 9.81 -14.49 15.83
N THR A 163 8.64 -14.63 16.45
CA THR A 163 8.22 -15.89 17.09
C THR A 163 7.42 -16.80 16.17
N GLY A 164 6.95 -16.28 15.03
CA GLY A 164 6.06 -17.00 14.13
C GLY A 164 4.57 -16.94 14.52
N LEU A 165 4.21 -16.11 15.51
CA LEU A 165 2.82 -15.97 15.97
C LEU A 165 1.90 -15.57 14.81
N HIS A 166 0.89 -16.41 14.56
CA HIS A 166 -0.15 -16.25 13.54
C HIS A 166 0.32 -16.08 12.09
N ILE A 167 1.58 -16.43 11.78
CA ILE A 167 2.10 -16.38 10.40
C ILE A 167 1.35 -17.37 9.48
N ASP A 168 0.94 -18.53 9.99
CA ASP A 168 0.18 -19.50 9.18
C ASP A 168 -1.21 -18.97 8.79
N HIS A 169 -1.86 -18.21 9.67
CA HIS A 169 -3.13 -17.55 9.36
C HIS A 169 -2.94 -16.50 8.27
N LEU A 170 -1.86 -15.71 8.37
CA LEU A 170 -1.48 -14.74 7.33
C LEU A 170 -1.24 -15.44 5.98
N LYS A 171 -0.48 -16.54 5.95
CA LYS A 171 -0.25 -17.36 4.74
C LYS A 171 -1.56 -17.85 4.13
N HIS A 172 -2.49 -18.33 4.96
CA HIS A 172 -3.80 -18.78 4.50
C HIS A 172 -4.56 -17.66 3.78
N THR A 173 -4.56 -16.43 4.32
CA THR A 173 -5.23 -15.30 3.67
C THR A 173 -4.58 -14.83 2.37
N MET A 174 -3.30 -15.15 2.15
CA MET A 174 -2.53 -14.82 0.94
C MET A 174 -2.71 -15.81 -0.21
N LYS A 175 -3.19 -17.03 0.07
CA LYS A 175 -3.30 -18.08 -0.94
C LYS A 175 -4.18 -17.66 -2.12
N GLY A 176 -3.70 -17.91 -3.33
CA GLY A 176 -4.33 -17.58 -4.61
C GLY A 176 -4.31 -16.09 -4.97
N LYS A 177 -3.63 -15.23 -4.19
CA LYS A 177 -3.73 -13.77 -4.30
C LYS A 177 -2.39 -13.07 -4.49
N THR A 178 -2.46 -11.90 -5.10
CA THR A 178 -1.38 -10.91 -5.17
C THR A 178 -1.49 -9.94 -4.00
N SER A 179 -0.51 -10.00 -3.10
CA SER A 179 -0.49 -9.21 -1.87
C SER A 179 0.64 -8.18 -1.88
N MET A 180 0.43 -7.03 -1.24
CA MET A 180 1.49 -6.04 -1.02
C MET A 180 1.61 -5.70 0.47
N PHE A 181 2.84 -5.52 0.97
CA PHE A 181 3.07 -5.12 2.37
C PHE A 181 3.43 -3.64 2.45
N ALA A 182 2.71 -2.89 3.28
CA ALA A 182 2.92 -1.46 3.51
C ALA A 182 3.17 -1.16 4.99
N GLY A 183 3.71 0.03 5.28
CA GLY A 183 3.99 0.51 6.64
C GLY A 183 5.32 1.26 6.74
N HIS A 184 5.59 1.88 7.88
CA HIS A 184 6.82 2.67 8.10
C HIS A 184 8.09 1.82 7.99
N SER A 185 9.23 2.48 7.80
CA SER A 185 10.53 1.80 7.89
C SER A 185 10.73 1.27 9.32
N GLY A 186 11.17 0.02 9.49
CA GLY A 186 11.42 -0.57 10.81
C GLY A 186 10.23 -1.26 11.49
N VAL A 187 9.01 -1.23 10.91
CA VAL A 187 7.84 -1.98 11.44
C VAL A 187 7.94 -3.49 11.26
N GLY A 188 8.97 -3.98 10.55
CA GLY A 188 9.23 -5.41 10.37
C GLY A 188 8.73 -6.04 9.06
N LYS A 189 8.49 -5.25 8.00
CA LYS A 189 8.05 -5.76 6.68
C LYS A 189 8.95 -6.86 6.13
N SER A 190 10.25 -6.59 5.94
CA SER A 190 11.19 -7.57 5.39
C SER A 190 11.33 -8.81 6.27
N THR A 191 11.32 -8.62 7.60
CA THR A 191 11.33 -9.74 8.56
C THR A 191 10.09 -10.62 8.42
N LEU A 192 8.91 -10.02 8.25
CA LEU A 192 7.66 -10.73 8.04
C LEU A 192 7.67 -11.49 6.71
N VAL A 193 8.17 -10.88 5.63
CA VAL A 193 8.30 -11.56 4.34
C VAL A 193 9.23 -12.77 4.45
N ASN A 194 10.38 -12.63 5.11
CA ASN A 194 11.29 -13.77 5.33
C ASN A 194 10.70 -14.85 6.24
N ALA A 195 9.85 -14.49 7.20
CA ALA A 195 9.13 -15.47 8.02
C ALA A 195 8.07 -16.24 7.20
N ILE A 196 7.47 -15.58 6.20
CA ILE A 196 6.50 -16.19 5.30
C ILE A 196 7.20 -17.10 4.29
N GLU A 197 8.23 -16.58 3.63
CA GLU A 197 8.99 -17.29 2.61
C GLU A 197 10.50 -17.11 2.86
N PRO A 198 11.12 -18.02 3.63
CA PRO A 198 12.53 -17.95 3.96
C PRO A 198 13.46 -17.94 2.74
N SER A 199 13.01 -18.50 1.61
CA SER A 199 13.83 -18.56 0.39
C SER A 199 14.04 -17.21 -0.30
N LEU A 200 13.24 -16.18 0.01
CA LEU A 200 13.40 -14.86 -0.59
C LEU A 200 14.62 -14.11 -0.06
N ASP A 201 15.12 -14.46 1.13
CA ASP A 201 16.31 -13.88 1.78
C ASP A 201 16.42 -12.36 1.60
N LEU A 202 15.29 -11.65 1.80
CA LEU A 202 15.27 -10.21 1.65
C LEU A 202 16.16 -9.60 2.72
N LYS A 203 17.01 -8.63 2.31
CA LYS A 203 17.96 -7.97 3.22
C LYS A 203 17.23 -7.30 4.39
N THR A 204 17.22 -7.97 5.55
CA THR A 204 16.80 -7.39 6.84
C THR A 204 17.97 -6.64 7.46
N LYS A 205 18.39 -5.51 6.86
CA LYS A 205 19.28 -4.63 7.62
C LYS A 205 18.44 -3.97 8.72
N GLU A 206 18.74 -4.32 9.97
CA GLU A 206 18.47 -3.46 11.13
C GLU A 206 18.81 -2.03 10.75
N ILE A 207 18.03 -1.07 11.25
CA ILE A 207 18.11 0.37 10.96
C ILE A 207 19.58 0.82 11.01
N SER A 208 20.28 0.70 9.88
CA SER A 208 21.70 0.97 9.87
C SER A 208 21.82 2.46 9.83
N MET A 209 22.50 3.01 10.83
CA MET A 209 23.04 4.36 10.90
C MET A 209 23.95 4.66 9.70
N GLN A 210 23.37 4.67 8.50
CA GLN A 210 23.95 5.02 7.21
C GLN A 210 22.93 5.87 6.45
N HIS A 211 22.31 6.82 7.16
CA HIS A 211 21.71 7.99 6.54
C HIS A 211 22.75 9.09 6.33
N MET A 212 23.93 8.75 5.78
CA MET A 212 24.83 9.73 5.18
C MET A 212 25.59 9.08 4.04
N GLN A 213 25.39 9.63 2.84
CA GLN A 213 26.06 9.35 1.57
C GLN A 213 25.47 8.21 0.72
N GLY A 214 25.11 8.61 -0.50
CA GLY A 214 24.34 7.82 -1.45
C GLY A 214 25.06 6.55 -1.87
N GLN A 215 24.36 5.44 -1.74
CA GLN A 215 24.64 4.21 -2.44
C GLN A 215 23.31 3.52 -2.70
N HIS A 216 23.05 3.26 -3.98
CA HIS A 216 21.79 2.82 -4.57
C HIS A 216 21.06 1.75 -3.73
N THR A 217 20.04 2.18 -2.99
CA THR A 217 19.05 1.29 -2.38
C THR A 217 18.09 0.87 -3.49
N THR A 218 17.76 -0.42 -3.62
CA THR A 218 16.91 -0.97 -4.69
C THR A 218 15.59 -0.20 -4.79
N THR A 219 15.41 0.65 -5.80
CA THR A 219 14.26 1.60 -5.90
C THR A 219 13.04 1.04 -6.61
N PHE A 220 13.13 -0.20 -7.10
CA PHE A 220 12.15 -0.77 -8.02
C PHE A 220 11.25 -1.77 -7.30
N ALA A 221 9.95 -1.72 -7.59
CA ALA A 221 9.01 -2.75 -7.15
C ALA A 221 9.33 -4.07 -7.85
N GLU A 222 9.13 -5.17 -7.13
CA GLU A 222 9.34 -6.52 -7.63
C GLU A 222 8.30 -7.47 -7.05
N MET A 223 7.75 -8.34 -7.89
CA MET A 223 6.82 -9.39 -7.53
C MET A 223 7.57 -10.71 -7.36
N PHE A 224 7.23 -11.44 -6.32
CA PHE A 224 7.77 -12.76 -6.02
C PHE A 224 6.64 -13.77 -5.89
N ASP A 225 6.84 -14.96 -6.46
CA ASP A 225 5.98 -16.11 -6.19
C ASP A 225 6.39 -16.76 -4.86
N LEU A 226 5.40 -17.13 -4.07
CA LEU A 226 5.57 -17.84 -2.81
C LEU A 226 5.33 -19.34 -3.02
N SER A 227 5.96 -20.16 -2.19
CA SER A 227 5.92 -21.64 -2.26
C SER A 227 4.52 -22.26 -2.10
N PHE A 228 3.54 -21.47 -1.65
CA PHE A 228 2.17 -21.92 -1.32
C PHE A 228 1.09 -21.30 -2.21
N ASP A 229 1.42 -21.01 -3.47
CA ASP A 229 0.51 -20.43 -4.46
C ASP A 229 -0.02 -19.05 -4.02
N ALA A 230 0.91 -18.13 -3.78
CA ALA A 230 0.61 -16.74 -3.47
C ALA A 230 1.66 -15.85 -4.12
N LYS A 231 1.36 -14.57 -4.32
CA LYS A 231 2.33 -13.59 -4.85
C LYS A 231 2.48 -12.44 -3.88
N ILE A 232 3.70 -11.95 -3.73
CA ILE A 232 3.99 -10.75 -2.94
C ILE A 232 4.71 -9.71 -3.79
N ILE A 233 4.22 -8.48 -3.75
CA ILE A 233 4.91 -7.32 -4.31
C ILE A 233 5.69 -6.67 -3.18
N ASP A 234 7.02 -6.69 -3.28
CA ASP A 234 7.89 -5.87 -2.44
C ASP A 234 8.13 -4.53 -3.13
N THR A 235 8.00 -3.47 -2.35
CA THR A 235 8.22 -2.10 -2.81
C THR A 235 9.21 -1.43 -1.86
N PRO A 236 10.52 -1.66 -2.04
CA PRO A 236 11.50 -1.12 -1.12
C PRO A 236 11.48 0.42 -1.13
N GLY A 237 11.46 1.02 0.07
CA GLY A 237 11.63 2.47 0.20
C GLY A 237 10.45 3.33 -0.28
N ILE A 238 9.22 2.82 -0.28
CA ILE A 238 8.04 3.71 -0.28
C ILE A 238 7.99 4.43 1.07
N LYS A 239 8.72 5.54 1.15
CA LYS A 239 8.51 6.63 2.10
C LYS A 239 7.44 7.53 1.48
N GLY A 240 6.30 7.66 2.13
CA GLY A 240 5.16 8.46 1.67
C GLY A 240 4.22 7.69 0.74
N PHE A 241 3.33 6.89 1.32
CA PHE A 241 2.00 6.71 0.73
C PHE A 241 1.28 8.04 0.90
N GLY A 242 1.02 8.71 -0.22
CA GLY A 242 0.30 9.97 -0.27
C GLY A 242 -1.18 9.73 -0.48
N VAL A 243 -2.05 10.51 0.16
CA VAL A 243 -3.38 10.75 -0.42
C VAL A 243 -3.10 11.34 -1.79
N VAL A 244 -3.43 10.58 -2.82
CA VAL A 244 -3.32 11.09 -4.18
C VAL A 244 -4.60 11.81 -4.46
N ASP A 245 -4.50 13.13 -4.62
CA ASP A 245 -5.45 14.06 -5.25
C ASP A 245 -6.89 13.51 -5.30
N MET A 246 -7.53 13.45 -4.13
CA MET A 246 -8.94 13.11 -4.00
C MET A 246 -9.74 14.40 -3.90
N ASP A 247 -10.90 14.43 -4.56
CA ASP A 247 -11.84 15.53 -4.40
C ASP A 247 -12.38 15.52 -2.96
N LYS A 248 -12.50 16.71 -2.37
CA LYS A 248 -12.86 16.87 -0.96
C LYS A 248 -14.21 16.25 -0.64
N GLU A 249 -15.13 16.30 -1.60
CA GLU A 249 -16.47 15.74 -1.53
C GLU A 249 -16.48 14.20 -1.47
N GLU A 250 -15.42 13.54 -1.95
CA GLU A 250 -15.31 12.08 -1.98
C GLU A 250 -14.63 11.50 -0.74
N ILE A 251 -13.82 12.30 -0.02
CA ILE A 251 -13.01 11.81 1.11
C ILE A 251 -13.88 11.11 2.15
N GLY A 252 -15.06 11.66 2.46
CA GLY A 252 -16.00 11.07 3.42
C GLY A 252 -16.52 9.69 2.99
N ASP A 253 -16.64 9.44 1.68
CA ASP A 253 -17.15 8.18 1.13
C ASP A 253 -16.14 7.04 1.29
N TYR A 254 -14.87 7.37 1.48
CA TYR A 254 -13.80 6.40 1.73
C TYR A 254 -13.67 6.01 3.22
N PHE A 255 -14.48 6.60 4.11
CA PHE A 255 -14.65 6.15 5.49
C PHE A 255 -15.92 5.26 5.57
N PRO A 256 -15.80 3.93 5.75
CA PRO A 256 -16.96 3.03 5.74
C PRO A 256 -18.08 3.44 6.69
N GLU A 257 -17.71 3.91 7.88
CA GLU A 257 -18.62 4.37 8.91
C GLU A 257 -19.32 5.68 8.55
N PHE A 258 -18.69 6.56 7.76
CA PHE A 258 -19.33 7.81 7.30
C PHE A 258 -20.22 7.54 6.11
N PHE A 259 -19.74 6.72 5.16
CA PHE A 259 -20.51 6.30 4.00
C PHE A 259 -21.84 5.67 4.40
N ALA A 260 -21.85 4.83 5.43
CA ALA A 260 -23.07 4.21 5.96
C ALA A 260 -24.10 5.23 6.51
N LEU A 261 -23.63 6.35 7.07
CA LEU A 261 -24.45 7.40 7.70
C LEU A 261 -24.73 8.59 6.77
N LYS A 262 -24.06 8.67 5.61
CA LYS A 262 -24.16 9.81 4.68
C LYS A 262 -25.60 10.08 4.25
N GLN A 263 -26.39 9.02 4.03
CA GLN A 263 -27.79 9.11 3.64
C GLN A 263 -28.71 9.76 4.69
N ASP A 264 -28.29 9.75 5.96
CA ASP A 264 -29.05 10.32 7.07
C ASP A 264 -28.70 11.81 7.30
N CYS A 265 -27.73 12.35 6.56
CA CYS A 265 -27.43 13.77 6.58
C CYS A 265 -28.52 14.57 5.88
N LYS A 266 -28.85 15.75 6.42
CA LYS A 266 -29.82 16.67 5.80
C LYS A 266 -29.44 17.10 4.38
N PHE A 267 -28.14 17.27 4.14
CA PHE A 267 -27.60 17.77 2.87
C PHE A 267 -26.88 16.66 2.12
N ASN A 268 -27.15 16.54 0.82
CA ASN A 268 -26.52 15.53 -0.04
C ASN A 268 -25.01 15.74 -0.24
N ASN A 269 -24.53 16.98 -0.07
CA ASN A 269 -23.14 17.39 -0.22
C ASN A 269 -22.50 17.77 1.13
N CYS A 270 -22.97 17.16 2.22
CA CYS A 270 -22.41 17.38 3.56
C CYS A 270 -20.94 16.95 3.60
N LEU A 271 -20.05 17.88 3.94
CA LEU A 271 -18.63 17.61 4.23
C LEU A 271 -18.40 17.24 5.70
N HIS A 272 -19.47 17.19 6.51
CA HIS A 272 -19.42 16.80 7.92
C HIS A 272 -18.55 17.71 8.80
N VAL A 273 -18.29 18.96 8.42
CA VAL A 273 -17.39 19.89 9.15
C VAL A 273 -18.14 20.93 9.98
N GLU A 274 -19.12 21.63 9.38
CA GLU A 274 -19.89 22.72 10.03
C GLU A 274 -21.40 22.58 9.82
N GLU A 275 -21.81 21.63 8.99
CA GLU A 275 -23.19 21.48 8.55
C GLU A 275 -24.14 21.15 9.71
N PRO A 276 -25.31 21.81 9.78
CA PRO A 276 -26.33 21.49 10.77
C PRO A 276 -27.02 20.16 10.42
N GLN A 277 -27.42 19.40 11.43
CA GLN A 277 -28.09 18.09 11.27
C GLN A 277 -27.24 17.09 10.44
N CYS A 278 -25.96 17.00 10.79
CA CYS A 278 -25.02 16.03 10.22
C CYS A 278 -25.05 14.73 11.02
N ALA A 279 -25.48 13.63 10.40
CA ALA A 279 -25.56 12.31 11.04
C ALA A 279 -24.17 11.80 11.51
N VAL A 280 -23.10 12.11 10.78
CA VAL A 280 -21.72 11.75 11.18
C VAL A 280 -21.32 12.45 12.48
N LYS A 281 -21.67 13.73 12.65
CA LYS A 281 -21.40 14.45 13.91
C LYS A 281 -22.27 13.96 15.05
N GLU A 282 -23.53 13.65 14.77
CA GLU A 282 -24.42 13.08 15.79
C GLU A 282 -23.92 11.71 16.27
N ALA A 283 -23.43 10.87 15.35
CA ALA A 283 -22.80 9.59 15.69
C ALA A 283 -21.47 9.77 16.43
N LEU A 284 -20.71 10.84 16.13
CA LEU A 284 -19.52 11.22 16.90
C LEU A 284 -19.88 11.60 18.34
N ASP A 285 -20.92 12.44 18.53
CA ASP A 285 -21.38 12.86 19.87
C ASP A 285 -21.94 11.69 20.71
N LYS A 286 -22.36 10.60 20.06
CA LYS A 286 -22.85 9.35 20.68
C LYS A 286 -21.76 8.28 20.88
N ASP A 287 -20.49 8.58 20.60
CA ASP A 287 -19.37 7.62 20.64
C ASP A 287 -19.55 6.40 19.69
N GLU A 288 -20.40 6.54 18.67
CA GLU A 288 -20.57 5.51 17.64
C GLU A 288 -19.38 5.52 16.68
N ILE A 289 -18.89 6.72 16.35
CA ILE A 289 -17.66 7.00 15.60
C ILE A 289 -16.54 7.35 16.58
N SER A 290 -15.35 6.79 16.37
CA SER A 290 -14.19 7.17 17.17
C SER A 290 -13.71 8.58 16.84
N PHE A 291 -13.44 9.39 17.86
CA PHE A 291 -12.88 10.74 17.67
C PHE A 291 -11.55 10.74 16.89
N SER A 292 -10.72 9.70 17.04
CA SER A 292 -9.46 9.60 16.30
C SER A 292 -9.69 9.52 14.78
N ARG A 293 -10.73 8.80 14.35
CA ARG A 293 -11.13 8.67 12.94
C ARG A 293 -11.65 9.98 12.37
N TYR A 294 -12.52 10.67 13.11
CA TYR A 294 -13.03 11.99 12.69
C TYR A 294 -11.91 13.04 12.64
N ARG A 295 -10.97 13.02 13.60
CA ARG A 295 -9.78 13.88 13.56
C ARG A 295 -8.93 13.62 12.31
N SER A 296 -8.67 12.36 11.97
CA SER A 296 -7.94 12.01 10.75
C SER A 296 -8.68 12.47 9.49
N TYR A 297 -10.00 12.34 9.45
CA TYR A 297 -10.82 12.86 8.35
C TYR A 297 -10.62 14.36 8.13
N LEU A 298 -10.73 15.17 9.19
CA LEU A 298 -10.50 16.61 9.11
C LEU A 298 -9.09 16.95 8.62
N GLN A 299 -8.07 16.24 9.11
CA GLN A 299 -6.68 16.42 8.66
C GLN A 299 -6.49 16.10 7.16
N ILE A 300 -7.19 15.09 6.65
CA ILE A 300 -7.15 14.73 5.23
C ILE A 300 -7.89 15.80 4.39
N LEU A 301 -9.00 16.33 4.90
CA LEU A 301 -9.82 17.35 4.23
C LEU A 301 -9.13 18.73 4.14
N GLU A 302 -8.35 19.11 5.16
CA GLU A 302 -7.56 20.35 5.17
C GLU A 302 -6.47 20.34 4.09
N GLY A 303 -5.88 19.17 3.80
CA GLY A 303 -4.85 18.97 2.77
C GLY A 303 -3.42 19.18 3.28
N ASP A 304 -2.45 18.51 2.65
CA ASP A 304 -1.04 18.51 3.06
C ASP A 304 -0.22 19.68 2.45
N ASP A 305 -0.56 20.93 2.73
CA ASP A 305 0.34 22.05 2.37
C ASP A 305 1.52 22.22 3.36
N GLU A 306 1.56 21.54 4.52
CA GLU A 306 2.65 21.77 5.50
C GLU A 306 3.37 20.56 6.13
N HIS A 307 2.89 19.31 6.07
CA HIS A 307 3.39 18.29 7.04
C HIS A 307 3.95 16.96 6.50
N TYR A 308 4.30 16.82 5.22
CA TYR A 308 5.08 15.65 4.79
C TYR A 308 6.55 15.66 5.25
N ARG A 309 7.01 16.74 5.91
CA ARG A 309 8.43 16.95 6.25
C ARG A 309 8.77 17.07 7.73
N THR A 310 7.79 17.02 8.63
CA THR A 310 8.07 17.05 10.07
C THR A 310 7.55 15.78 10.73
N GLU A 311 8.15 14.64 10.37
CA GLU A 311 8.40 13.58 11.36
C GLU A 311 9.57 14.07 12.25
N GLU A 312 9.40 15.22 12.91
CA GLU A 312 10.22 15.57 14.05
C GLU A 312 9.67 14.77 15.22
N TRP A 313 10.45 13.77 15.63
CA TRP A 313 10.33 13.07 16.88
C TRP A 313 10.25 14.11 18.00
N MET A 314 9.04 14.44 18.45
CA MET A 314 8.87 15.25 19.65
C MET A 314 9.29 14.38 20.83
N LYS A 315 10.36 14.85 21.48
CA LYS A 315 10.94 14.36 22.72
C LYS A 315 9.95 14.38 23.88
#